data_AF-A0A6L9ZIW9-F1
#
_entry.id   AF-A0A6L9ZIW9-F1
#
_cell.length_a   1.000
_cell.length_b   1.000
_cell.length_c   1.000
_cell.angle_alpha   90.00
_cell.angle_beta   90.00
_cell.angle_gamma   90.00
#
_symmetry.space_group_name_H-M   'P 1'
#
loop_
_entity.id
_entity.type
_entity.pdbx_description
1 polymer ?
#
loop_
_entity_poly.entity_id
_entity_poly.type
_entity_poly.pdbx_seq_one_letter_code
_entity_poly.pdbx_strand_id
1 'polypeptide(L)'
;DKIYSGYDYKEYNPFYALGDDYRVAAFDVPVSALSDQINGLQILGWGGHYPFVPSHSQPPELLPNIIAQYGKNPVLHKDNGRWWDPVYFKWIQEALKTSISTRSEICQDLLQREPWDLFVTGFGETHSAGHDLWDRSQPDHQLYPYQSKKNGEAGDPMLKIFEAVDDAIAKIIAAAPKDAYILCFAVHGMAANVTDLMSMMFLPELLYRYNFPGKYAITPSKIGVTPPAPITRPIRNSWPGEVWRKIYEPNPIKQLFNTWTHKAFLQSGQHGLLSPYPLMKHKVQLGWMPATLYTPLWPKMKAFALPAFADGHIRINLKGRERDGIVDPSEYDALCDNLTDFLYRLTDGRTGEPLVKQVVRTHNVATDDNPKLPDADLVVVWHECPTDVVDSPDVGRIGPITYNRPGGHRARGFLMASGPGITPGSSLPEAHPVDIAPTILTLMGAPIPDYFDGKSLLTPTLSISA
;
A
#
# COMPACT_ATOMS: atom_id res chain seq x y z
N ASP A 1 17.74 10.57 -5.91
CA ASP A 1 17.19 9.21 -5.82
C ASP A 1 16.75 8.71 -7.18
N LYS A 2 16.76 7.39 -7.42
CA LYS A 2 16.09 6.84 -8.61
C LYS A 2 14.58 7.08 -8.45
N ILE A 3 13.93 7.62 -9.47
CA ILE A 3 12.48 7.80 -9.51
C ILE A 3 11.85 6.40 -9.53
N TYR A 4 11.01 6.10 -8.54
CA TYR A 4 10.21 4.86 -8.46
C TYR A 4 8.72 5.22 -8.39
N SER A 5 8.32 6.34 -8.99
CA SER A 5 6.92 6.75 -9.06
C SER A 5 6.16 5.75 -9.93
N GLY A 6 4.91 5.46 -9.56
CA GLY A 6 4.00 4.63 -10.37
C GLY A 6 3.67 5.25 -11.73
N TYR A 7 3.97 6.53 -11.90
CA TYR A 7 3.77 7.28 -13.15
C TYR A 7 4.78 8.43 -13.26
N ASP A 8 5.32 8.69 -14.45
CA ASP A 8 6.38 9.68 -14.66
C ASP A 8 5.87 11.08 -15.05
N TYR A 9 4.55 11.25 -15.16
CA TYR A 9 3.86 12.50 -15.49
C TYR A 9 4.31 13.17 -16.79
N LYS A 10 4.85 12.39 -17.76
CA LYS A 10 5.23 12.92 -19.07
C LYS A 10 4.09 12.97 -20.09
N GLU A 11 3.20 11.97 -20.07
CA GLU A 11 2.05 11.92 -20.98
C GLU A 11 0.88 12.76 -20.44
N TYR A 12 0.63 12.70 -19.13
CA TYR A 12 -0.41 13.45 -18.43
C TYR A 12 0.19 14.17 -17.22
N ASN A 13 -0.01 15.49 -17.14
CA ASN A 13 0.48 16.28 -16.02
C ASN A 13 -0.38 16.06 -14.76
N PRO A 14 0.14 16.35 -13.55
CA PRO A 14 -0.69 16.44 -12.36
C PRO A 14 -1.84 17.44 -12.58
N PHE A 15 -3.03 17.18 -12.05
CA PHE A 15 -4.20 18.02 -12.32
C PHE A 15 -4.04 19.48 -11.88
N TYR A 16 -3.14 19.73 -10.94
CA TYR A 16 -2.83 21.06 -10.41
C TYR A 16 -1.71 21.78 -11.18
N ALA A 17 -1.26 21.23 -12.32
CA ALA A 17 -0.32 21.89 -13.23
C ALA A 17 -1.07 22.74 -14.27
N LEU A 18 -1.46 23.94 -13.85
CA LEU A 18 -2.46 24.79 -14.53
C LEU A 18 -1.87 25.94 -15.36
N GLY A 19 -0.56 25.96 -15.59
CA GLY A 19 0.13 27.02 -16.33
C GLY A 19 0.26 28.33 -15.55
N ASP A 20 0.49 29.42 -16.27
CA ASP A 20 0.80 30.73 -15.68
C ASP A 20 -0.43 31.45 -15.10
N ASP A 21 -1.64 31.05 -15.52
CA ASP A 21 -2.89 31.73 -15.15
C ASP A 21 -3.34 31.46 -13.71
N TYR A 22 -2.80 30.43 -13.03
CA TYR A 22 -3.20 30.02 -11.69
C TYR A 22 -2.00 29.91 -10.74
N ARG A 23 -2.08 30.55 -9.58
CA ARG A 23 -1.11 30.43 -8.50
C ARG A 23 -1.36 29.15 -7.71
N VAL A 24 -0.41 28.21 -7.77
CA VAL A 24 -0.55 26.90 -7.11
C VAL A 24 0.59 26.64 -6.13
N ALA A 25 0.23 26.23 -4.91
CA ALA A 25 1.15 25.67 -3.93
C ALA A 25 0.85 24.18 -3.71
N ALA A 26 1.82 23.32 -4.02
CA ALA A 26 1.74 21.88 -3.82
C ALA A 26 2.79 21.41 -2.80
N PHE A 27 2.34 20.97 -1.62
CA PHE A 27 3.22 20.52 -0.55
C PHE A 27 2.99 19.04 -0.26
N ASP A 28 4.00 18.21 -0.52
CA ASP A 28 4.03 16.80 -0.14
C ASP A 28 2.88 15.97 -0.72
N VAL A 29 2.41 16.31 -1.93
CA VAL A 29 1.43 15.51 -2.66
C VAL A 29 2.00 14.10 -2.92
N PRO A 30 1.34 13.03 -2.46
CA PRO A 30 1.87 11.67 -2.58
C PRO A 30 2.11 11.24 -4.04
N VAL A 31 3.23 10.57 -4.30
CA VAL A 31 3.55 9.90 -5.59
C VAL A 31 3.35 10.85 -6.79
N SER A 32 3.83 12.08 -6.65
CA SER A 32 3.76 13.12 -7.69
C SER A 32 5.14 13.55 -8.17
N ALA A 33 5.22 14.28 -9.28
CA ALA A 33 6.44 14.84 -9.83
C ALA A 33 6.39 16.38 -9.84
N LEU A 34 7.56 17.02 -9.94
CA LEU A 34 7.61 18.45 -10.24
C LEU A 34 7.10 18.66 -11.67
N SER A 35 6.36 19.75 -11.87
CA SER A 35 5.97 20.20 -13.19
C SER A 35 6.41 21.64 -13.41
N ASP A 36 6.98 21.91 -14.58
CA ASP A 36 7.33 23.27 -15.03
C ASP A 36 6.07 24.06 -15.45
N GLN A 37 4.89 23.41 -15.44
CA GLN A 37 3.58 24.02 -15.72
C GLN A 37 2.85 24.44 -14.43
N ILE A 38 3.58 24.58 -13.32
CA ILE A 38 3.03 25.09 -12.06
C ILE A 38 3.61 26.47 -11.80
N ASN A 39 2.75 27.48 -11.79
CA ASN A 39 3.10 28.84 -11.42
C ASN A 39 3.01 29.02 -9.90
N GLY A 40 4.03 28.56 -9.17
CA GLY A 40 4.07 28.68 -7.71
C GLY A 40 5.08 27.75 -7.04
N LEU A 41 4.77 27.33 -5.82
CA LEU A 41 5.68 26.54 -4.98
C LEU A 41 5.35 25.05 -5.03
N GLN A 42 6.38 24.22 -5.12
CA GLN A 42 6.24 22.76 -5.08
C GLN A 42 7.28 22.20 -4.12
N ILE A 43 6.87 21.31 -3.23
CA ILE A 43 7.77 20.55 -2.36
C ILE A 43 7.33 19.09 -2.42
N LEU A 44 8.26 18.19 -2.70
CA LEU A 44 8.06 16.75 -2.65
C LEU A 44 8.97 16.13 -1.60
N GLY A 45 8.47 15.14 -0.88
CA GLY A 45 9.27 14.28 -0.01
C GLY A 45 9.87 14.99 1.20
N TRP A 46 9.22 16.00 1.78
CA TRP A 46 9.58 16.51 3.11
C TRP A 46 9.22 15.48 4.19
N GLY A 47 8.00 14.94 4.14
CA GLY A 47 7.46 14.01 5.14
C GLY A 47 6.41 13.03 4.60
N GLY A 48 6.27 12.90 3.28
CA GLY A 48 5.33 11.95 2.67
C GLY A 48 5.62 10.49 3.07
N HIS A 49 4.57 9.69 3.29
CA HIS A 49 4.70 8.24 3.46
C HIS A 49 5.21 7.62 2.16
N TYR A 50 6.37 6.96 2.18
CA TYR A 50 7.08 6.42 1.01
C TYR A 50 6.83 7.26 -0.25
N PRO A 51 7.42 8.45 -0.37
CA PRO A 51 7.01 9.39 -1.42
C PRO A 51 7.22 8.83 -2.83
N PHE A 52 8.05 7.78 -2.99
CA PHE A 52 8.44 7.15 -4.25
C PHE A 52 9.06 8.11 -5.28
N VAL A 53 9.38 9.32 -4.82
CA VAL A 53 10.04 10.38 -5.57
C VAL A 53 11.16 10.99 -4.74
N PRO A 54 12.16 11.62 -5.39
CA PRO A 54 13.23 12.29 -4.67
C PRO A 54 12.67 13.46 -3.83
N SER A 55 13.29 13.71 -2.68
CA SER A 55 12.99 14.89 -1.88
C SER A 55 13.60 16.14 -2.54
N HIS A 56 12.76 17.00 -3.13
CA HIS A 56 13.18 18.25 -3.75
C HIS A 56 12.03 19.23 -3.87
N SER A 57 12.33 20.47 -4.26
CA SER A 57 11.35 21.53 -4.42
C SER A 57 11.57 22.35 -5.68
N GLN A 58 10.52 23.10 -6.05
CA GLN A 58 10.60 24.23 -6.95
C GLN A 58 10.02 25.46 -6.22
N PRO A 59 10.78 26.55 -6.04
CA PRO A 59 12.18 26.70 -6.42
C PRO A 59 13.13 25.79 -5.59
N PRO A 60 14.35 25.49 -6.07
CA PRO A 60 15.22 24.46 -5.47
C PRO A 60 15.67 24.73 -4.03
N GLU A 61 15.74 26.00 -3.61
CA GLU A 61 16.12 26.42 -2.27
C GLU A 61 15.00 26.28 -1.23
N LEU A 62 13.75 26.11 -1.68
CA LEU A 62 12.59 26.10 -0.78
C LEU A 62 12.65 24.96 0.24
N LEU A 63 12.87 23.71 -0.18
CA LEU A 63 12.94 22.57 0.73
C LEU A 63 14.13 22.69 1.72
N PRO A 64 15.37 23.05 1.28
CA PRO A 64 16.46 23.36 2.21
C PRO A 64 16.09 24.41 3.26
N ASN A 65 15.40 25.49 2.86
CA ASN A 65 14.97 26.55 3.78
C ASN A 65 13.93 26.04 4.79
N ILE A 66 12.94 25.27 4.32
CA ILE A 66 11.94 24.62 5.20
C ILE A 66 12.63 23.68 6.20
N ILE A 67 13.59 22.86 5.76
CA ILE A 67 14.34 21.97 6.65
C ILE A 67 15.17 22.76 7.68
N ALA A 68 15.76 23.89 7.28
CA ALA A 68 16.54 24.73 8.19
C ALA A 68 15.67 25.38 9.27
N GLN A 69 14.44 25.77 8.93
CA GLN A 69 13.51 26.46 9.83
C GLN A 69 12.74 25.49 10.72
N TYR A 70 12.18 24.42 10.14
CA TYR A 70 11.24 23.51 10.80
C TYR A 70 11.84 22.15 11.15
N GLY A 71 13.04 21.85 10.63
CA GLY A 71 13.69 20.57 10.81
C GLY A 71 13.31 19.52 9.76
N LYS A 72 14.00 18.38 9.84
CA LYS A 72 13.68 17.20 9.01
C LYS A 72 12.49 16.48 9.60
N ASN A 73 11.61 15.99 8.74
CA ASN A 73 10.52 15.14 9.18
C ASN A 73 11.06 13.85 9.84
N PRO A 74 10.59 13.49 11.05
CA PRO A 74 11.11 12.34 11.77
C PRO A 74 10.71 11.00 11.15
N VAL A 75 9.63 10.94 10.37
CA VAL A 75 9.02 9.70 9.84
C VAL A 75 9.54 9.34 8.46
N LEU A 76 10.00 10.31 7.66
CA LEU A 76 10.44 10.12 6.27
C LEU A 76 11.42 8.93 6.13
N HIS A 77 11.03 7.93 5.34
CA HIS A 77 11.75 6.66 5.09
C HIS A 77 12.02 5.77 6.30
N LYS A 78 11.34 6.00 7.43
CA LYS A 78 11.57 5.30 8.71
C LYS A 78 10.34 4.58 9.25
N ASP A 79 9.21 4.67 8.56
CA ASP A 79 7.94 4.02 8.90
C ASP A 79 7.76 2.62 8.27
N ASN A 80 8.81 1.79 8.35
CA ASN A 80 8.81 0.36 8.01
C ASN A 80 9.15 -0.53 9.20
N GLY A 81 8.85 -0.07 10.41
CA GLY A 81 9.10 -0.86 11.59
C GLY A 81 8.20 -2.08 11.68
N ARG A 82 8.29 -2.74 12.84
CA ARG A 82 7.54 -3.96 13.11
C ARG A 82 6.55 -3.68 14.21
N TRP A 83 5.28 -4.04 14.00
CA TRP A 83 4.23 -3.88 14.99
C TRP A 83 4.52 -4.61 16.31
N TRP A 84 5.40 -5.62 16.30
CA TRP A 84 5.84 -6.35 17.48
C TRP A 84 7.12 -5.79 18.15
N ASP A 85 7.74 -4.75 17.59
CA ASP A 85 8.89 -4.08 18.20
C ASP A 85 8.40 -2.97 19.14
N PRO A 86 8.58 -3.11 20.48
CA PRO A 86 8.10 -2.11 21.43
C PRO A 86 8.82 -0.77 21.33
N VAL A 87 10.08 -0.75 20.88
CA VAL A 87 10.85 0.49 20.71
C VAL A 87 10.29 1.27 19.53
N TYR A 88 10.09 0.59 18.40
CA TYR A 88 9.45 1.18 17.22
C TYR A 88 8.04 1.68 17.54
N PHE A 89 7.22 0.85 18.19
CA PHE A 89 5.85 1.20 18.52
C PHE A 89 5.73 2.48 19.37
N LYS A 90 6.63 2.67 20.34
CA LYS A 90 6.67 3.91 21.13
C LYS A 90 7.16 5.09 20.28
N TRP A 91 8.19 4.87 19.47
CA TRP A 91 8.78 5.91 18.63
C TRP A 91 7.81 6.43 17.57
N ILE A 92 7.09 5.56 16.85
CA ILE A 92 6.25 5.95 15.71
C ILE A 92 5.12 6.90 16.16
N GLN A 93 4.51 6.67 17.33
CA GLN A 93 3.47 7.55 17.85
C GLN A 93 3.97 8.98 18.08
N GLU A 94 5.14 9.13 18.69
CA GLU A 94 5.73 10.46 18.96
C GLU A 94 6.28 11.12 17.69
N ALA A 95 6.84 10.32 16.78
CA ALA A 95 7.30 10.79 15.48
C ALA A 95 6.14 11.30 14.63
N LEU A 96 5.00 10.60 14.60
CA LEU A 96 3.80 11.03 13.88
C LEU A 96 3.23 12.32 14.44
N LYS A 97 3.12 12.47 15.77
CA LYS A 97 2.68 13.74 16.39
C LYS A 97 3.57 14.92 16.00
N THR A 98 4.89 14.73 16.08
CA THR A 98 5.86 15.75 15.64
C THR A 98 5.71 16.06 14.16
N SER A 99 5.55 15.04 13.31
CA SER A 99 5.32 15.19 11.87
C SER A 99 4.08 16.05 11.59
N ILE A 100 2.96 15.75 12.25
CA ILE A 100 1.69 16.45 12.10
C ILE A 100 1.79 17.91 12.54
N SER A 101 2.37 18.17 13.72
CA SER A 101 2.51 19.55 14.21
C SER A 101 3.38 20.40 13.29
N THR A 102 4.53 19.86 12.87
CA THR A 102 5.44 20.58 11.98
C THR A 102 4.85 20.75 10.59
N ARG A 103 4.12 19.76 10.06
CA ARG A 103 3.38 19.88 8.79
C ARG A 103 2.36 21.00 8.86
N SER A 104 1.60 21.09 9.95
CA SER A 104 0.62 22.16 10.17
C SER A 104 1.26 23.54 10.18
N GLU A 105 2.41 23.70 10.84
CA GLU A 105 3.17 24.96 10.88
C GLU A 105 3.68 25.36 9.49
N ILE A 106 4.26 24.42 8.74
CA ILE A 106 4.72 24.65 7.36
C ILE A 106 3.55 25.03 6.46
N CYS A 107 2.41 24.34 6.57
CA CYS A 107 1.24 24.65 5.75
C CYS A 107 0.73 26.06 6.02
N GLN A 108 0.63 26.48 7.29
CA GLN A 108 0.21 27.84 7.65
C GLN A 108 1.17 28.90 7.09
N ASP A 109 2.48 28.67 7.20
CA ASP A 109 3.49 29.58 6.65
C ASP A 109 3.39 29.68 5.13
N LEU A 110 3.42 28.55 4.41
CA LEU A 110 3.33 28.53 2.95
C LEU A 110 2.01 29.15 2.43
N LEU A 111 0.89 28.89 3.10
CA LEU A 111 -0.42 29.43 2.75
C LEU A 111 -0.48 30.95 2.86
N GLN A 112 0.30 31.57 3.77
CA GLN A 112 0.31 33.01 4.00
C GLN A 112 1.28 33.79 3.10
N ARG A 113 2.16 33.11 2.35
CA ARG A 113 3.18 33.77 1.52
C ARG A 113 2.57 34.52 0.33
N GLU A 114 1.52 33.99 -0.26
CA GLU A 114 0.91 34.51 -1.48
C GLU A 114 -0.59 34.19 -1.55
N PRO A 115 -1.37 34.91 -2.36
CA PRO A 115 -2.75 34.55 -2.66
C PRO A 115 -2.79 33.38 -3.65
N TRP A 116 -2.82 32.15 -3.13
CA TRP A 116 -2.91 30.93 -3.94
C TRP A 116 -4.35 30.71 -4.45
N ASP A 117 -4.49 30.36 -5.73
CA ASP A 117 -5.74 29.84 -6.31
C ASP A 117 -5.98 28.38 -5.88
N LEU A 118 -4.90 27.63 -5.64
CA LEU A 118 -4.93 26.28 -5.08
C LEU A 118 -3.77 26.05 -4.13
N PHE A 119 -4.10 25.60 -2.91
CA PHE A 119 -3.14 25.03 -1.97
C PHE A 119 -3.50 23.57 -1.73
N VAL A 120 -2.60 22.64 -2.07
CA VAL A 120 -2.80 21.19 -1.91
C VAL A 120 -1.70 20.58 -1.04
N THR A 121 -2.11 19.80 -0.04
CA THR A 121 -1.22 19.08 0.87
C THR A 121 -1.83 17.75 1.32
N GLY A 122 -1.01 16.83 1.80
CA GLY A 122 -1.44 15.52 2.29
C GLY A 122 -0.89 15.18 3.67
N PHE A 123 -1.72 14.53 4.49
CA PHE A 123 -1.33 13.95 5.78
C PHE A 123 -1.03 12.45 5.62
N GLY A 124 0.21 12.12 5.24
CA GLY A 124 0.69 10.73 5.15
C GLY A 124 0.73 10.01 6.50
N GLU A 125 0.66 10.75 7.61
CA GLU A 125 0.73 10.23 8.97
C GLU A 125 -0.46 9.32 9.31
N THR A 126 -1.64 9.59 8.74
CA THR A 126 -2.83 8.73 8.88
C THR A 126 -2.61 7.36 8.21
N HIS A 127 -1.85 7.33 7.12
CA HIS A 127 -1.49 6.10 6.41
C HIS A 127 -0.52 5.25 7.24
N SER A 128 0.53 5.85 7.78
CA SER A 128 1.49 5.17 8.65
C SER A 128 0.81 4.67 9.93
N ALA A 129 -0.03 5.49 10.56
CA ALA A 129 -0.83 5.09 11.73
C ALA A 129 -1.76 3.92 11.39
N GLY A 130 -2.46 4.00 10.26
CA GLY A 130 -3.32 2.94 9.77
C GLY A 130 -2.55 1.62 9.58
N HIS A 131 -1.35 1.64 9.01
CA HIS A 131 -0.56 0.42 8.86
C HIS A 131 -0.05 -0.15 10.19
N ASP A 132 0.42 0.69 11.11
CA ASP A 132 1.22 0.26 12.26
C ASP A 132 0.43 0.12 13.57
N LEU A 133 -0.72 0.79 13.70
CA LEU A 133 -1.47 0.90 14.96
C LEU A 133 -2.83 0.20 14.93
N TRP A 134 -3.23 -0.38 13.79
CA TRP A 134 -4.55 -1.01 13.61
C TRP A 134 -4.82 -2.11 14.63
N ASP A 135 -3.85 -3.01 14.86
CA ASP A 135 -3.99 -4.14 15.79
C ASP A 135 -4.20 -3.74 17.24
N ARG A 136 -3.97 -2.48 17.61
CA ARG A 136 -4.14 -1.97 18.98
C ARG A 136 -5.33 -1.06 19.13
N SER A 137 -5.94 -0.65 18.03
CA SER A 137 -6.94 0.41 17.98
C SER A 137 -8.28 -0.11 17.48
N GLN A 138 -8.28 -1.18 16.68
CA GLN A 138 -9.46 -1.62 15.95
C GLN A 138 -9.89 -3.03 16.38
N PRO A 139 -11.08 -3.18 17.02
CA PRO A 139 -11.57 -4.45 17.54
C PRO A 139 -11.80 -5.56 16.51
N ASP A 140 -11.93 -5.20 15.23
CA ASP A 140 -12.15 -6.11 14.11
C ASP A 140 -10.89 -6.92 13.73
N HIS A 141 -9.71 -6.51 14.24
CA HIS A 141 -8.45 -7.17 13.92
C HIS A 141 -8.17 -8.39 14.82
N GLN A 142 -7.71 -9.50 14.23
CA GLN A 142 -7.46 -10.76 14.98
C GLN A 142 -6.43 -10.64 16.11
N LEU A 143 -5.46 -9.73 15.97
CA LEU A 143 -4.47 -9.45 17.01
C LEU A 143 -4.98 -8.53 18.13
N TYR A 144 -6.13 -7.84 17.94
CA TYR A 144 -6.63 -6.84 18.89
C TYR A 144 -6.80 -7.35 20.32
N PRO A 145 -7.42 -8.52 20.58
CA PRO A 145 -7.57 -9.04 21.94
C PRO A 145 -6.26 -9.26 22.70
N TYR A 146 -5.13 -9.37 21.98
CA TYR A 146 -3.80 -9.62 22.52
C TYR A 146 -2.95 -8.34 22.63
N GLN A 147 -3.18 -7.36 21.76
CA GLN A 147 -2.34 -6.16 21.68
C GLN A 147 -2.98 -4.97 22.39
N SER A 148 -4.30 -4.77 22.31
CA SER A 148 -4.98 -3.65 22.96
C SER A 148 -4.79 -3.62 24.48
N LYS A 149 -4.68 -4.80 25.11
CA LYS A 149 -4.35 -4.93 26.54
C LYS A 149 -3.00 -4.31 26.92
N LYS A 150 -2.09 -4.14 25.96
CA LYS A 150 -0.77 -3.51 26.18
C LYS A 150 -0.82 -1.99 26.08
N ASN A 151 -1.93 -1.41 25.66
CA ASN A 151 -2.08 0.05 25.61
C ASN A 151 -2.12 0.64 27.03
N GLY A 152 -2.65 -0.10 28.00
CA GLY A 152 -2.81 0.38 29.38
C GLY A 152 -3.67 1.65 29.42
N GLU A 153 -3.24 2.64 30.21
CA GLU A 153 -3.89 3.96 30.32
C GLU A 153 -3.66 4.85 29.09
N ALA A 154 -2.82 4.43 28.13
CA ALA A 154 -2.51 5.23 26.95
C ALA A 154 -3.67 5.35 25.95
N GLY A 155 -4.80 4.68 26.17
CA GLY A 155 -5.99 4.78 25.31
C GLY A 155 -5.80 4.18 23.92
N ASP A 156 -6.55 4.68 22.95
CA ASP A 156 -6.46 4.30 21.54
C ASP A 156 -5.32 5.10 20.85
N PRO A 157 -4.21 4.45 20.44
CA PRO A 157 -3.08 5.15 19.86
C PRO A 157 -3.36 5.68 18.45
N MET A 158 -4.21 5.03 17.67
CA MET A 158 -4.53 5.49 16.31
C MET A 158 -5.49 6.68 16.38
N LEU A 159 -6.53 6.62 17.22
CA LEU A 159 -7.46 7.73 17.44
C LEU A 159 -6.72 9.02 17.77
N LYS A 160 -5.74 8.97 18.67
CA LYS A 160 -4.91 10.12 19.04
C LYS A 160 -4.15 10.75 17.87
N ILE A 161 -3.75 9.95 16.88
CA ILE A 161 -3.12 10.47 15.66
C ILE A 161 -4.15 11.16 14.78
N PHE A 162 -5.35 10.61 14.64
CA PHE A 162 -6.44 11.24 13.90
C PHE A 162 -6.90 12.55 14.56
N GLU A 163 -7.02 12.58 15.89
CA GLU A 163 -7.32 13.81 16.65
C GLU A 163 -6.23 14.89 16.43
N ALA A 164 -4.95 14.50 16.44
CA ALA A 164 -3.87 15.44 16.15
C ALA A 164 -3.92 15.98 14.70
N VAL A 165 -4.33 15.16 13.73
CA VAL A 165 -4.54 15.59 12.34
C VAL A 165 -5.74 16.53 12.24
N ASP A 166 -6.83 16.25 12.95
CA ASP A 166 -8.01 17.12 13.01
C ASP A 166 -7.65 18.52 13.56
N ASP A 167 -6.93 18.57 14.69
CA ASP A 167 -6.40 19.82 15.25
C ASP A 167 -5.48 20.57 14.27
N ALA A 168 -4.65 19.84 13.52
CA ALA A 168 -3.75 20.40 12.51
C ALA A 168 -4.51 20.99 11.32
N ILE A 169 -5.56 20.30 10.85
CA ILE A 169 -6.46 20.77 9.78
C ILE A 169 -7.17 22.03 10.25
N ALA A 170 -7.69 22.07 11.48
CA ALA A 170 -8.36 23.24 12.03
C ALA A 170 -7.45 24.49 12.03
N LYS A 171 -6.17 24.33 12.39
CA LYS A 171 -5.18 25.42 12.34
C LYS A 171 -4.88 25.90 10.92
N ILE A 172 -4.81 24.99 9.95
CA ILE A 172 -4.59 25.34 8.54
C ILE A 172 -5.81 26.10 8.00
N ILE A 173 -7.02 25.62 8.27
CA ILE A 173 -8.27 26.29 7.87
C ILE A 173 -8.36 27.70 8.48
N ALA A 174 -7.96 27.87 9.74
CA ALA A 174 -7.95 29.18 10.39
C ALA A 174 -7.00 30.19 9.73
N ALA A 175 -5.95 29.72 9.03
CA ALA A 175 -5.03 30.55 8.26
C ALA A 175 -5.48 30.78 6.80
N ALA A 176 -6.50 30.06 6.32
CA ALA A 176 -7.02 30.19 4.96
C ALA A 176 -7.91 31.44 4.80
N PRO A 177 -8.07 31.97 3.57
CA PRO A 177 -9.04 33.00 3.28
C PRO A 177 -10.47 32.59 3.70
N LYS A 178 -11.26 33.55 4.20
CA LYS A 178 -12.62 33.27 4.71
C LYS A 178 -13.61 32.80 3.65
N ASP A 179 -13.33 33.12 2.39
CA ASP A 179 -14.10 32.78 1.20
C ASP A 179 -13.51 31.59 0.42
N ALA A 180 -12.46 30.94 0.94
CA ALA A 180 -11.88 29.76 0.31
C ALA A 180 -12.84 28.56 0.33
N TYR A 181 -12.77 27.75 -0.73
CA TYR A 181 -13.30 26.38 -0.71
C TYR A 181 -12.31 25.47 0.01
N ILE A 182 -12.80 24.70 0.98
CA ILE A 182 -12.02 23.72 1.73
C ILE A 182 -12.51 22.33 1.35
N LEU A 183 -11.61 21.50 0.82
CA LEU A 183 -11.88 20.10 0.50
C LEU A 183 -10.94 19.22 1.33
N CYS A 184 -11.51 18.29 2.11
CA CYS A 184 -10.77 17.29 2.87
C CYS A 184 -11.22 15.91 2.39
N PHE A 185 -10.29 15.11 1.86
CA PHE A 185 -10.62 13.83 1.25
C PHE A 185 -9.54 12.79 1.47
N ALA A 186 -9.95 11.53 1.32
CA ALA A 186 -9.07 10.38 1.17
C ALA A 186 -9.56 9.57 -0.04
N VAL A 187 -8.64 9.25 -0.97
CA VAL A 187 -8.97 8.48 -2.20
C VAL A 187 -9.14 6.98 -1.95
N HIS A 188 -8.75 6.52 -0.76
CA HIS A 188 -8.92 5.15 -0.30
C HIS A 188 -8.98 5.16 1.24
N GLY A 189 -9.48 4.08 1.83
CA GLY A 189 -9.56 3.89 3.27
C GLY A 189 -8.45 3.00 3.82
N MET A 190 -8.52 2.72 5.12
CA MET A 190 -7.69 1.73 5.82
C MET A 190 -8.58 0.75 6.58
N ALA A 191 -8.15 -0.50 6.68
CA ALA A 191 -8.79 -1.54 7.47
C ALA A 191 -7.78 -2.59 7.94
N ALA A 192 -8.25 -3.66 8.57
CA ALA A 192 -7.41 -4.83 8.82
C ALA A 192 -6.78 -5.35 7.51
N ASN A 193 -5.49 -5.65 7.54
CA ASN A 193 -4.74 -6.00 6.34
C ASN A 193 -5.16 -7.38 5.80
N VAL A 194 -5.62 -7.41 4.55
CA VAL A 194 -6.02 -8.64 3.85
C VAL A 194 -5.06 -9.01 2.70
N THR A 195 -4.21 -8.08 2.28
CA THR A 195 -3.46 -8.16 1.02
C THR A 195 -2.03 -8.62 1.21
N ASP A 196 -1.34 -8.20 2.27
CA ASP A 196 0.09 -8.47 2.45
C ASP A 196 0.36 -9.97 2.50
N LEU A 197 -0.38 -10.70 3.35
CA LEU A 197 -0.17 -12.15 3.46
C LEU A 197 -0.63 -12.87 2.20
N MET A 198 -1.78 -12.50 1.64
CA MET A 198 -2.33 -13.14 0.44
C MET A 198 -1.41 -12.97 -0.77
N SER A 199 -1.07 -11.74 -1.13
CA SER A 199 -0.29 -11.41 -2.33
C SER A 199 1.20 -11.69 -2.17
N MET A 200 1.79 -11.32 -1.03
CA MET A 200 3.25 -11.36 -0.88
C MET A 200 3.77 -12.71 -0.37
N MET A 201 2.91 -13.55 0.23
CA MET A 201 3.33 -14.79 0.89
C MET A 201 2.52 -16.03 0.45
N PHE A 202 1.20 -16.04 0.63
CA PHE A 202 0.38 -17.22 0.33
C PHE A 202 0.34 -17.55 -1.14
N LEU A 203 0.12 -16.57 -2.02
CA LEU A 203 0.06 -16.79 -3.47
C LEU A 203 1.36 -17.42 -4.02
N PRO A 204 2.57 -16.94 -3.67
CA PRO A 204 3.82 -17.64 -4.04
C PRO A 204 3.88 -19.11 -3.58
N GLU A 205 3.50 -19.42 -2.34
CA GLU A 205 3.50 -20.80 -1.83
C GLU A 205 2.41 -21.67 -2.48
N LEU A 206 1.23 -21.12 -2.72
CA LEU A 206 0.13 -21.80 -3.43
C LEU A 206 0.58 -22.21 -4.83
N LEU A 207 1.21 -21.28 -5.57
CA LEU A 207 1.74 -21.57 -6.90
C LEU A 207 2.93 -22.53 -6.84
N TYR A 208 3.78 -22.46 -5.81
CA TYR A 208 4.82 -23.46 -5.59
C TYR A 208 4.22 -24.86 -5.48
N ARG A 209 3.20 -25.04 -4.63
CA ARG A 209 2.55 -26.35 -4.44
C ARG A 209 1.77 -26.82 -5.68
N TYR A 210 1.14 -25.90 -6.40
CA TYR A 210 0.48 -26.18 -7.68
C TYR A 210 1.47 -26.77 -8.70
N ASN A 211 2.67 -26.18 -8.80
CA ASN A 211 3.70 -26.63 -9.74
C ASN A 211 4.47 -27.87 -9.27
N PHE A 212 4.52 -28.12 -7.95
CA PHE A 212 5.23 -29.25 -7.37
C PHE A 212 4.33 -30.05 -6.41
N PRO A 213 3.37 -30.83 -6.94
CA PRO A 213 2.45 -31.61 -6.10
C PRO A 213 3.16 -32.47 -5.05
N GLY A 214 2.70 -32.39 -3.80
CA GLY A 214 3.28 -33.10 -2.66
C GLY A 214 4.58 -32.50 -2.10
N LYS A 215 5.08 -31.39 -2.66
CA LYS A 215 6.20 -30.63 -2.08
C LYS A 215 5.70 -29.37 -1.38
N TYR A 216 6.47 -28.94 -0.39
CA TYR A 216 6.14 -27.80 0.46
C TYR A 216 7.38 -26.94 0.66
N ALA A 217 7.31 -25.63 0.37
CA ALA A 217 8.36 -24.72 0.80
C ALA A 217 8.09 -24.26 2.24
N ILE A 218 6.82 -24.08 2.59
CA ILE A 218 6.36 -23.74 3.95
C ILE A 218 5.71 -24.95 4.60
N THR A 219 5.97 -25.14 5.89
CA THR A 219 5.46 -26.27 6.67
C THR A 219 3.95 -26.44 6.48
N PRO A 220 3.48 -27.59 5.96
CA PRO A 220 2.06 -27.83 5.74
C PRO A 220 1.33 -28.05 7.07
N SER A 221 0.03 -27.77 7.07
CA SER A 221 -0.88 -28.11 8.16
C SER A 221 -2.08 -28.89 7.63
N LYS A 222 -2.86 -29.51 8.52
CA LYS A 222 -4.03 -30.30 8.14
C LYS A 222 -5.25 -29.41 7.98
N ILE A 223 -6.05 -29.69 6.94
CA ILE A 223 -7.42 -29.17 6.79
C ILE A 223 -8.35 -29.95 7.71
N GLY A 224 -9.48 -29.35 8.09
CA GLY A 224 -10.51 -29.99 8.91
C GLY A 224 -10.19 -30.06 10.41
N VAL A 225 -9.08 -29.47 10.83
CA VAL A 225 -8.77 -29.21 12.25
C VAL A 225 -8.78 -27.71 12.51
N THR A 226 -9.13 -27.28 13.72
CA THR A 226 -9.06 -25.86 14.08
C THR A 226 -7.61 -25.37 13.97
N PRO A 227 -7.32 -24.28 13.24
CA PRO A 227 -5.97 -23.71 13.20
C PRO A 227 -5.52 -23.25 14.60
N PRO A 228 -4.21 -23.28 14.89
CA PRO A 228 -3.67 -22.63 16.09
C PRO A 228 -4.04 -21.14 16.16
N ALA A 229 -3.97 -20.56 17.35
CA ALA A 229 -4.16 -19.12 17.55
C ALA A 229 -3.16 -18.30 16.70
N PRO A 230 -3.53 -17.06 16.31
CA PRO A 230 -2.63 -16.17 15.58
C PRO A 230 -1.29 -15.95 16.29
N ILE A 231 -0.23 -15.68 15.51
CA ILE A 231 1.10 -15.43 16.06
C ILE A 231 1.15 -14.03 16.67
N THR A 232 1.17 -13.97 18.01
CA THR A 232 1.12 -12.70 18.77
C THR A 232 2.48 -12.24 19.32
N ARG A 233 3.49 -13.12 19.29
CA ARG A 233 4.86 -12.86 19.77
C ARG A 233 5.90 -13.33 18.74
N PRO A 234 6.06 -12.60 17.62
CA PRO A 234 7.15 -12.84 16.67
C PRO A 234 8.50 -12.68 17.37
N ILE A 235 9.53 -13.40 16.93
CA ILE A 235 10.87 -13.39 17.59
C ILE A 235 11.98 -12.89 16.67
N ARG A 236 11.78 -12.86 15.36
CA ARG A 236 12.72 -12.29 14.40
C ARG A 236 12.51 -10.79 14.29
N ASN A 237 13.60 -10.09 13.99
CA ASN A 237 13.62 -8.65 13.77
C ASN A 237 13.24 -8.25 12.32
N SER A 238 12.61 -9.15 11.56
CA SER A 238 12.16 -8.92 10.19
C SER A 238 11.02 -9.87 9.84
N TRP A 239 10.08 -9.41 9.01
CA TRP A 239 8.96 -10.23 8.57
C TRP A 239 9.38 -11.42 7.68
N PRO A 240 10.32 -11.27 6.71
CA PRO A 240 10.86 -12.41 5.98
C PRO A 240 11.54 -13.43 6.87
N GLY A 241 12.18 -12.98 7.96
CA GLY A 241 12.73 -13.89 8.96
C GLY A 241 11.65 -14.71 9.66
N GLU A 242 10.50 -14.10 9.99
CA GLU A 242 9.34 -14.81 10.56
C GLU A 242 8.74 -15.81 9.58
N VAL A 243 8.61 -15.43 8.31
CA VAL A 243 8.19 -16.34 7.24
C VAL A 243 9.19 -17.49 7.08
N TRP A 244 10.49 -17.20 7.06
CA TRP A 244 11.55 -18.21 6.92
C TRP A 244 11.59 -19.20 8.08
N ARG A 245 11.15 -18.81 9.29
CA ARG A 245 10.97 -19.78 10.40
C ARG A 245 9.92 -20.84 10.09
N LYS A 246 9.00 -20.58 9.16
CA LYS A 246 7.95 -21.51 8.74
C LYS A 246 8.38 -22.39 7.58
N ILE A 247 9.60 -22.23 7.06
CA ILE A 247 10.15 -23.10 6.01
C ILE A 247 9.98 -24.57 6.43
N TYR A 248 9.59 -25.41 5.48
CA TYR A 248 9.36 -26.83 5.75
C TYR A 248 10.67 -27.50 6.18
N GLU A 249 10.63 -28.28 7.25
CA GLU A 249 11.74 -29.12 7.67
C GLU A 249 11.15 -30.42 8.22
N PRO A 250 11.31 -31.56 7.51
CA PRO A 250 10.70 -32.82 7.92
C PRO A 250 11.22 -33.31 9.27
N ASN A 251 12.43 -32.90 9.68
CA ASN A 251 12.97 -33.25 10.99
C ASN A 251 12.53 -32.22 12.06
N PRO A 252 11.65 -32.58 13.01
CA PRO A 252 11.12 -31.63 14.00
C PRO A 252 12.20 -31.07 14.94
N ILE A 253 13.27 -31.82 15.19
CA ILE A 253 14.41 -31.37 16.01
C ILE A 253 15.18 -30.29 15.24
N LYS A 254 15.46 -30.53 13.95
CA LYS A 254 16.12 -29.54 13.09
C LYS A 254 15.27 -28.29 12.90
N GLN A 255 13.94 -28.44 12.79
CA GLN A 255 13.01 -27.32 12.74
C GLN A 255 13.04 -26.48 14.02
N LEU A 256 13.10 -27.13 15.18
CA LEU A 256 13.25 -26.46 16.47
C LEU A 256 14.60 -25.71 16.55
N PHE A 257 15.71 -26.33 16.14
CA PHE A 257 17.00 -25.65 16.09
C PHE A 257 16.99 -24.45 15.13
N ASN A 258 16.47 -24.60 13.91
CA ASN A 258 16.37 -23.51 12.92
C ASN A 258 15.57 -22.32 13.46
N THR A 259 14.52 -22.59 14.25
CA THR A 259 13.67 -21.58 14.89
C THR A 259 14.47 -20.62 15.78
N TRP A 260 15.44 -21.14 16.52
CA TRP A 260 16.26 -20.38 17.48
C TRP A 260 17.66 -20.04 16.96
N THR A 261 18.06 -20.60 15.82
CA THR A 261 19.36 -20.34 15.19
C THR A 261 19.51 -18.86 14.86
N HIS A 262 20.64 -18.26 15.23
CA HIS A 262 20.93 -16.86 14.94
C HIS A 262 21.02 -16.62 13.41
N LYS A 263 20.52 -15.46 12.93
CA LYS A 263 20.44 -15.14 11.49
C LYS A 263 21.77 -15.26 10.72
N ALA A 264 22.90 -15.08 11.41
CA ALA A 264 24.23 -15.23 10.83
C ALA A 264 24.49 -16.66 10.28
N PHE A 265 23.79 -17.68 10.79
CA PHE A 265 23.94 -19.07 10.37
C PHE A 265 22.84 -19.53 9.38
N LEU A 266 21.89 -18.65 9.04
CA LEU A 266 20.77 -18.97 8.14
C LEU A 266 20.96 -18.37 6.74
N GLN A 267 22.21 -18.24 6.28
CA GLN A 267 22.53 -17.57 5.00
C GLN A 267 22.21 -18.42 3.77
N SER A 268 22.17 -19.74 3.91
CA SER A 268 21.93 -20.66 2.80
C SER A 268 20.45 -20.82 2.46
N GLY A 269 20.15 -20.98 1.17
CA GLY A 269 18.81 -21.33 0.70
C GLY A 269 18.36 -22.73 1.16
N GLN A 270 17.06 -22.98 1.12
CA GLN A 270 16.43 -24.25 1.49
C GLN A 270 15.31 -24.58 0.50
N HIS A 271 15.17 -25.85 0.11
CA HIS A 271 14.17 -26.32 -0.88
C HIS A 271 14.19 -25.58 -2.23
N GLY A 272 15.34 -25.02 -2.60
CA GLY A 272 15.51 -24.20 -3.80
C GLY A 272 15.12 -22.73 -3.62
N LEU A 273 14.64 -22.32 -2.44
CA LEU A 273 14.34 -20.93 -2.12
C LEU A 273 15.60 -20.19 -1.68
N LEU A 274 15.64 -18.89 -1.96
CA LEU A 274 16.66 -17.98 -1.43
C LEU A 274 16.41 -17.70 0.04
N SER A 275 17.48 -17.65 0.84
CA SER A 275 17.38 -17.12 2.20
C SER A 275 17.12 -15.62 2.16
N PRO A 276 16.22 -15.08 3.01
CA PRO A 276 15.97 -13.65 3.05
C PRO A 276 17.14 -12.85 3.62
N TYR A 277 18.05 -13.46 4.40
CA TYR A 277 19.11 -12.72 5.08
C TYR A 277 20.17 -12.16 4.13
N PRO A 278 20.71 -12.92 3.15
CA PRO A 278 21.55 -12.35 2.09
C PRO A 278 20.82 -11.27 1.28
N LEU A 279 19.56 -11.50 0.91
CA LEU A 279 18.78 -10.54 0.11
C LEU A 279 18.66 -9.18 0.81
N MET A 280 18.29 -9.18 2.10
CA MET A 280 18.22 -7.97 2.91
C MET A 280 19.60 -7.34 3.13
N LYS A 281 20.64 -8.14 3.41
CA LYS A 281 22.01 -7.65 3.60
C LYS A 281 22.55 -6.94 2.35
N HIS A 282 22.24 -7.47 1.17
CA HIS A 282 22.68 -6.93 -0.11
C HIS A 282 21.71 -5.90 -0.70
N LYS A 283 20.64 -5.54 0.03
CA LYS A 283 19.60 -4.59 -0.39
C LYS A 283 19.04 -4.93 -1.77
N VAL A 284 18.82 -6.22 -2.05
CA VAL A 284 18.20 -6.67 -3.29
C VAL A 284 16.81 -6.04 -3.39
N GLN A 285 16.49 -5.46 -4.55
CA GLN A 285 15.21 -4.85 -4.81
C GLN A 285 14.08 -5.85 -4.53
N LEU A 286 13.10 -5.46 -3.72
CA LEU A 286 12.02 -6.33 -3.25
C LEU A 286 12.49 -7.63 -2.56
N GLY A 287 13.76 -7.74 -2.15
CA GLY A 287 14.32 -8.90 -1.46
C GLY A 287 13.79 -9.11 -0.04
N TRP A 288 13.06 -8.13 0.49
CA TRP A 288 12.31 -8.24 1.73
C TRP A 288 10.91 -8.86 1.52
N MET A 289 10.46 -9.08 0.28
CA MET A 289 9.14 -9.66 0.02
C MET A 289 9.27 -11.20 -0.14
N PRO A 290 8.45 -12.02 0.55
CA PRO A 290 8.56 -13.48 0.46
C PRO A 290 8.40 -14.07 -0.94
N ALA A 291 7.61 -13.44 -1.82
CA ALA A 291 7.52 -13.80 -3.24
C ALA A 291 8.89 -13.94 -3.92
N THR A 292 9.84 -13.05 -3.60
CA THR A 292 11.19 -13.03 -4.17
C THR A 292 12.01 -14.27 -3.79
N LEU A 293 11.67 -14.96 -2.70
CA LEU A 293 12.40 -16.15 -2.25
C LEU A 293 12.26 -17.32 -3.24
N TYR A 294 11.19 -17.34 -4.03
CA TYR A 294 10.89 -18.39 -5.01
C TYR A 294 11.55 -18.17 -6.38
N THR A 295 12.22 -17.04 -6.60
CA THR A 295 12.80 -16.67 -7.90
C THR A 295 13.68 -17.75 -8.56
N PRO A 296 14.51 -18.55 -7.85
CA PRO A 296 15.31 -19.61 -8.50
C PRO A 296 14.48 -20.76 -9.05
N LEU A 297 13.21 -20.87 -8.64
CA LEU A 297 12.29 -21.93 -9.03
C LEU A 297 11.39 -21.52 -10.20
N TRP A 298 11.24 -20.23 -10.48
CA TRP A 298 10.39 -19.72 -11.57
C TRP A 298 10.65 -20.37 -12.94
N PRO A 299 11.92 -20.64 -13.36
CA PRO A 299 12.18 -21.33 -14.62
C PRO A 299 11.61 -22.76 -14.71
N LYS A 300 11.19 -23.33 -13.57
CA LYS A 300 10.62 -24.68 -13.46
C LYS A 300 9.13 -24.66 -13.14
N MET A 301 8.52 -23.47 -13.10
CA MET A 301 7.10 -23.28 -12.78
C MET A 301 6.38 -22.79 -14.05
N LYS A 302 5.20 -23.36 -14.33
CA LYS A 302 4.32 -22.93 -15.43
C LYS A 302 3.73 -21.55 -15.16
N ALA A 303 3.50 -21.23 -13.89
CA ALA A 303 3.05 -19.91 -13.44
C ALA A 303 3.67 -19.60 -12.07
N PHE A 304 3.96 -18.33 -11.82
CA PHE A 304 4.58 -17.86 -10.58
C PHE A 304 4.04 -16.49 -10.14
N ALA A 305 4.12 -16.22 -8.84
CA ALA A 305 3.68 -14.94 -8.28
C ALA A 305 4.76 -13.88 -8.49
N LEU A 306 4.37 -12.73 -9.05
CA LEU A 306 5.22 -11.54 -9.07
C LEU A 306 5.17 -10.86 -7.69
N PRO A 307 6.29 -10.28 -7.22
CA PRO A 307 6.27 -9.38 -6.08
C PRO A 307 5.30 -8.21 -6.32
N ALA A 308 4.20 -8.16 -5.58
CA ALA A 308 3.14 -7.16 -5.77
C ALA A 308 2.59 -6.66 -4.42
N PHE A 309 2.00 -5.45 -4.46
CA PHE A 309 1.29 -4.84 -3.34
C PHE A 309 -0.22 -4.88 -3.65
N ALA A 310 -1.05 -4.90 -2.60
CA ALA A 310 -2.51 -5.01 -2.70
C ALA A 310 -2.97 -6.33 -3.36
N ASP A 311 -3.10 -6.39 -4.68
CA ASP A 311 -3.63 -7.56 -5.38
C ASP A 311 -2.55 -8.60 -5.69
N GLY A 312 -2.99 -9.85 -5.87
CA GLY A 312 -2.11 -10.96 -6.21
C GLY A 312 -1.77 -10.95 -7.69
N HIS A 313 -0.48 -10.91 -8.06
CA HIS A 313 -0.07 -10.88 -9.46
C HIS A 313 0.52 -12.23 -9.87
N ILE A 314 -0.04 -12.86 -10.90
CA ILE A 314 0.44 -14.14 -11.43
C ILE A 314 0.97 -13.93 -12.83
N ARG A 315 2.17 -14.43 -13.09
CA ARG A 315 2.80 -14.48 -14.42
C ARG A 315 2.82 -15.91 -14.92
N ILE A 316 2.41 -16.12 -16.17
CA ILE A 316 2.58 -17.37 -16.90
C ILE A 316 3.98 -17.39 -17.51
N ASN A 317 4.71 -18.48 -17.30
CA ASN A 317 6.06 -18.69 -17.84
C ASN A 317 5.99 -19.11 -19.32
N LEU A 318 5.59 -18.18 -20.18
CA LEU A 318 5.22 -18.39 -21.57
C LEU A 318 6.45 -18.47 -22.50
N LYS A 319 6.46 -19.45 -23.41
CA LYS A 319 7.51 -19.55 -24.43
C LYS A 319 7.46 -18.35 -25.37
N GLY A 320 8.64 -17.79 -25.66
CA GLY A 320 8.79 -16.65 -26.56
C GLY A 320 8.63 -15.28 -25.91
N ARG A 321 8.17 -15.22 -24.65
CA ARG A 321 8.03 -13.98 -23.88
C ARG A 321 8.96 -13.97 -22.65
N GLU A 322 9.05 -15.09 -21.94
CA GLU A 322 9.95 -15.28 -20.80
C GLU A 322 11.25 -15.95 -21.25
N ARG A 323 12.39 -15.54 -20.67
CA ARG A 323 13.72 -16.07 -21.01
C ARG A 323 13.78 -17.61 -20.97
N ASP A 324 13.19 -18.19 -19.94
CA ASP A 324 13.14 -19.63 -19.69
C ASP A 324 11.69 -20.15 -19.77
N GLY A 325 10.91 -19.60 -20.71
CA GLY A 325 9.50 -19.96 -20.93
C GLY A 325 9.29 -21.45 -21.18
N ILE A 326 8.29 -22.04 -20.50
CA ILE A 326 7.98 -23.48 -20.60
C ILE A 326 6.55 -23.79 -21.02
N VAL A 327 5.64 -22.81 -20.98
CA VAL A 327 4.24 -22.96 -21.40
C VAL A 327 4.13 -22.61 -22.87
N ASP A 328 3.59 -23.51 -23.70
CA ASP A 328 3.32 -23.19 -25.11
C ASP A 328 2.16 -22.18 -25.22
N PRO A 329 2.17 -21.22 -26.17
CA PRO A 329 1.07 -20.28 -26.34
C PRO A 329 -0.31 -20.91 -26.53
N SER A 330 -0.38 -22.12 -27.08
CA SER A 330 -1.62 -22.89 -27.20
C SER A 330 -2.16 -23.42 -25.87
N GLU A 331 -1.34 -23.49 -24.81
CA GLU A 331 -1.74 -23.92 -23.46
C GLU A 331 -2.12 -22.75 -22.55
N TYR A 332 -1.87 -21.50 -22.98
CA TYR A 332 -2.01 -20.31 -22.15
C TYR A 332 -3.42 -20.14 -21.58
N ASP A 333 -4.44 -20.19 -22.44
CA ASP A 333 -5.83 -19.99 -22.04
C ASP A 333 -6.28 -21.04 -21.04
N ALA A 334 -6.00 -22.31 -21.35
CA ALA A 334 -6.34 -23.43 -20.47
C ALA A 334 -5.61 -23.35 -19.13
N LEU A 335 -4.36 -22.89 -19.09
CA LEU A 335 -3.63 -22.70 -17.84
C LEU A 335 -4.23 -21.55 -17.01
N CYS A 336 -4.60 -20.44 -17.65
CA CYS A 336 -5.28 -19.32 -16.99
C CYS A 336 -6.62 -19.76 -16.36
N ASP A 337 -7.43 -20.54 -17.08
CA ASP A 337 -8.69 -21.06 -16.58
C ASP A 337 -8.48 -22.02 -15.40
N ASN A 338 -7.55 -22.96 -15.53
CA ASN A 338 -7.22 -23.92 -14.46
C ASN A 338 -6.72 -23.22 -13.19
N LEU A 339 -5.89 -22.19 -13.33
CA LEU A 339 -5.41 -21.39 -12.19
C LEU A 339 -6.55 -20.59 -11.56
N THR A 340 -7.44 -20.02 -12.38
CA THR A 340 -8.62 -19.30 -11.91
C THR A 340 -9.52 -20.20 -11.06
N ASP A 341 -9.82 -21.41 -11.56
CA ASP A 341 -10.61 -22.40 -10.81
C ASP A 341 -9.93 -22.83 -9.51
N PHE A 342 -8.61 -23.03 -9.54
CA PHE A 342 -7.82 -23.35 -8.34
C PHE A 342 -7.90 -22.24 -7.29
N LEU A 343 -7.80 -20.97 -7.71
CA LEU A 343 -7.85 -19.80 -6.83
C LEU A 343 -9.24 -19.62 -6.21
N TYR A 344 -10.32 -19.84 -6.97
CA TYR A 344 -11.69 -19.72 -6.44
C TYR A 344 -12.05 -20.81 -5.41
N ARG A 345 -11.28 -21.89 -5.30
CA ARG A 345 -11.43 -22.92 -4.26
C ARG A 345 -10.74 -22.58 -2.94
N LEU A 346 -10.07 -21.44 -2.84
CA LEU A 346 -9.36 -21.03 -1.63
C LEU A 346 -10.33 -20.47 -0.58
N THR A 347 -10.22 -20.98 0.64
CA THR A 347 -11.02 -20.54 1.78
C THR A 347 -10.14 -20.13 2.95
N ASP A 348 -10.61 -19.21 3.78
CA ASP A 348 -9.98 -18.89 5.05
C ASP A 348 -10.02 -20.11 5.97
N GLY A 349 -8.87 -20.58 6.44
CA GLY A 349 -8.81 -21.76 7.30
C GLY A 349 -9.42 -21.58 8.69
N ARG A 350 -9.76 -20.34 9.08
CA ARG A 350 -10.44 -20.03 10.35
C ARG A 350 -11.96 -19.97 10.21
N THR A 351 -12.47 -19.29 9.19
CA THR A 351 -13.91 -19.01 9.03
C THR A 351 -14.58 -19.88 7.97
N GLY A 352 -13.82 -20.41 7.01
CA GLY A 352 -14.35 -21.11 5.83
C GLY A 352 -14.82 -20.18 4.71
N GLU A 353 -14.75 -18.86 4.90
CA GLU A 353 -15.16 -17.88 3.90
C GLU A 353 -14.23 -17.91 2.66
N PRO A 354 -14.76 -17.63 1.45
CA PRO A 354 -13.94 -17.57 0.25
C PRO A 354 -12.92 -16.42 0.31
N LEU A 355 -11.71 -16.67 -0.17
CA LEU A 355 -10.61 -15.68 -0.13
C LEU A 355 -10.49 -14.86 -1.41
N VAL A 356 -10.94 -15.38 -2.55
CA VAL A 356 -10.80 -14.73 -3.85
C VAL A 356 -12.12 -14.10 -4.25
N LYS A 357 -12.11 -12.78 -4.44
CA LYS A 357 -13.26 -12.01 -4.92
C LYS A 357 -13.35 -12.05 -6.44
N GLN A 358 -12.23 -11.85 -7.13
CA GLN A 358 -12.18 -11.81 -8.58
C GLN A 358 -10.80 -12.22 -9.08
N VAL A 359 -10.75 -12.93 -10.21
CA VAL A 359 -9.53 -13.08 -11.01
C VAL A 359 -9.73 -12.31 -12.31
N VAL A 360 -8.88 -11.31 -12.54
CA VAL A 360 -8.89 -10.47 -13.74
C VAL A 360 -7.79 -10.93 -14.66
N ARG A 361 -8.16 -11.28 -15.89
CA ARG A 361 -7.19 -11.54 -16.96
C ARG A 361 -6.84 -10.22 -17.64
N THR A 362 -5.55 -9.95 -17.76
CA THR A 362 -5.02 -8.65 -18.19
C THR A 362 -4.63 -8.63 -19.67
N HIS A 363 -4.33 -9.79 -20.24
CA HIS A 363 -4.01 -9.96 -21.65
C HIS A 363 -5.16 -10.67 -22.38
N ASN A 364 -5.55 -10.15 -23.54
CA ASN A 364 -6.62 -10.76 -24.33
C ASN A 364 -6.16 -12.09 -24.95
N VAL A 365 -4.90 -12.15 -25.40
CA VAL A 365 -4.27 -13.33 -26.01
C VAL A 365 -2.87 -13.52 -25.44
N ALA A 366 -2.31 -14.73 -25.55
CA ALA A 366 -0.99 -15.06 -25.01
C ALA A 366 0.14 -14.14 -25.53
N THR A 367 0.01 -13.68 -26.78
CA THR A 367 1.02 -12.87 -27.49
C THR A 367 0.75 -11.37 -27.40
N ASP A 368 -0.13 -10.91 -26.51
CA ASP A 368 -0.41 -9.48 -26.33
C ASP A 368 0.84 -8.76 -25.81
N ASP A 369 1.38 -7.86 -26.61
CA ASP A 369 2.66 -7.15 -26.38
C ASP A 369 2.46 -5.65 -26.10
N ASN A 370 1.22 -5.22 -25.83
CA ASN A 370 0.94 -3.83 -25.50
C ASN A 370 1.70 -3.41 -24.22
N PRO A 371 2.64 -2.44 -24.30
CA PRO A 371 3.46 -2.02 -23.17
C PRO A 371 2.68 -1.30 -22.07
N LYS A 372 1.41 -0.94 -22.31
CA LYS A 372 0.52 -0.35 -21.31
C LYS A 372 -0.20 -1.40 -20.45
N LEU A 373 -0.12 -2.69 -20.79
CA LEU A 373 -0.68 -3.77 -19.97
C LEU A 373 0.24 -4.10 -18.78
N PRO A 374 -0.32 -4.54 -17.65
CA PRO A 374 0.49 -4.96 -16.51
C PRO A 374 1.28 -6.23 -16.84
N ASP A 375 2.43 -6.42 -16.17
CA ASP A 375 3.23 -7.64 -16.32
C ASP A 375 2.49 -8.91 -15.87
N ALA A 376 1.52 -8.81 -14.97
CA ALA A 376 0.74 -9.97 -14.54
C ALA A 376 -0.18 -10.43 -15.66
N ASP A 377 -0.34 -11.74 -15.86
CA ASP A 377 -1.37 -12.33 -16.74
C ASP A 377 -2.72 -12.49 -16.05
N LEU A 378 -2.67 -12.76 -14.74
CA LEU A 378 -3.84 -12.79 -13.87
C LEU A 378 -3.59 -11.89 -12.66
N VAL A 379 -4.57 -11.04 -12.35
CA VAL A 379 -4.63 -10.24 -11.13
C VAL A 379 -5.73 -10.82 -10.24
N VAL A 380 -5.35 -11.21 -9.02
CA VAL A 380 -6.22 -11.82 -8.03
C VAL A 380 -6.64 -10.75 -7.02
N VAL A 381 -7.90 -10.35 -7.09
CA VAL A 381 -8.53 -9.45 -6.13
C VAL A 381 -9.07 -10.29 -4.98
N TRP A 382 -8.64 -9.96 -3.77
CA TRP A 382 -9.00 -10.71 -2.56
C TRP A 382 -10.31 -10.20 -1.94
N HIS A 383 -11.05 -11.09 -1.29
CA HIS A 383 -12.12 -10.67 -0.38
C HIS A 383 -11.51 -9.93 0.82
N GLU A 384 -12.29 -9.03 1.41
CA GLU A 384 -11.89 -8.27 2.60
C GLU A 384 -12.01 -9.11 3.88
N CYS A 385 -11.39 -10.29 3.88
CA CYS A 385 -11.32 -11.24 4.99
C CYS A 385 -9.88 -11.29 5.56
N PRO A 386 -9.61 -10.63 6.70
CA PRO A 386 -8.29 -10.70 7.33
C PRO A 386 -8.01 -12.13 7.80
N THR A 387 -6.96 -12.74 7.27
CA THR A 387 -6.55 -14.09 7.64
C THR A 387 -5.03 -14.24 7.72
N ASP A 388 -4.58 -15.15 8.59
CA ASP A 388 -3.22 -15.65 8.67
C ASP A 388 -3.11 -17.12 8.23
N VAL A 389 -4.20 -17.74 7.73
CA VAL A 389 -4.28 -19.15 7.32
C VAL A 389 -5.13 -19.31 6.06
N VAL A 390 -4.58 -20.01 5.06
CA VAL A 390 -5.29 -20.36 3.83
C VAL A 390 -5.49 -21.87 3.74
N ASP A 391 -6.71 -22.29 3.40
CA ASP A 391 -7.05 -23.66 3.04
C ASP A 391 -7.27 -23.78 1.53
N SER A 392 -6.67 -24.82 0.96
CA SER A 392 -6.92 -25.25 -0.42
C SER A 392 -7.24 -26.74 -0.42
N PRO A 393 -8.37 -27.18 -1.02
CA PRO A 393 -8.66 -28.61 -1.16
C PRO A 393 -7.61 -29.33 -2.03
N ASP A 394 -6.91 -28.60 -2.91
CA ASP A 394 -5.93 -29.16 -3.84
C ASP A 394 -4.52 -29.28 -3.23
N VAL A 395 -4.10 -28.30 -2.41
CA VAL A 395 -2.70 -28.20 -1.92
C VAL A 395 -2.55 -28.13 -0.39
N GLY A 396 -3.65 -28.33 0.34
CA GLY A 396 -3.67 -28.34 1.79
C GLY A 396 -3.62 -26.95 2.42
N ARG A 397 -3.37 -26.91 3.74
CA ARG A 397 -3.34 -25.65 4.52
C ARG A 397 -1.95 -25.00 4.50
N ILE A 398 -1.93 -23.68 4.48
CA ILE A 398 -0.75 -22.82 4.72
C ILE A 398 -1.04 -21.93 5.93
N GLY A 399 -0.13 -21.89 6.91
CA GLY A 399 -0.22 -21.03 8.09
C GLY A 399 -0.52 -21.75 9.41
N PRO A 400 -0.59 -21.01 10.54
CA PRO A 400 -0.62 -19.55 10.62
C PRO A 400 0.72 -18.88 10.29
N ILE A 401 0.65 -17.72 9.62
CA ILE A 401 1.79 -16.88 9.26
C ILE A 401 1.70 -15.53 9.97
N THR A 402 2.83 -15.02 10.47
CA THR A 402 2.88 -13.72 11.13
C THR A 402 2.46 -12.60 10.17
N TYR A 403 1.53 -11.73 10.57
CA TYR A 403 1.16 -10.52 9.81
C TYR A 403 2.38 -9.62 9.57
N ASN A 404 2.53 -9.09 8.33
CA ASN A 404 3.54 -8.09 8.03
C ASN A 404 3.17 -6.74 8.67
N ARG A 405 2.00 -6.21 8.26
CA ARG A 405 1.37 -4.99 8.77
C ARG A 405 -0.03 -5.35 9.26
N PRO A 406 -0.47 -4.84 10.42
CA PRO A 406 -1.82 -5.12 10.92
C PRO A 406 -2.91 -4.37 10.15
N GLY A 407 -2.64 -3.14 9.69
CA GLY A 407 -3.56 -2.42 8.80
C GLY A 407 -3.15 -2.47 7.34
N GLY A 408 -4.11 -2.32 6.45
CA GLY A 408 -3.96 -2.32 4.99
C GLY A 408 -5.03 -1.46 4.33
N HIS A 409 -4.88 -1.24 3.02
CA HIS A 409 -5.75 -0.37 2.24
C HIS A 409 -7.14 -0.98 2.01
N ARG A 410 -8.17 -0.13 1.90
CA ARG A 410 -9.50 -0.48 1.36
C ARG A 410 -9.97 0.54 0.34
N ALA A 411 -10.87 0.12 -0.56
CA ALA A 411 -11.30 0.95 -1.68
C ALA A 411 -12.11 2.20 -1.26
N ARG A 412 -12.88 2.13 -0.17
CA ARG A 412 -13.78 3.22 0.24
C ARG A 412 -13.00 4.38 0.87
N GLY A 413 -12.97 5.52 0.17
CA GLY A 413 -12.51 6.81 0.69
C GLY A 413 -13.64 7.70 1.21
N PHE A 414 -13.36 8.99 1.38
CA PHE A 414 -14.35 10.03 1.70
C PHE A 414 -13.99 11.36 1.06
N LEU A 415 -14.97 12.25 0.96
CA LEU A 415 -14.80 13.67 0.63
C LEU A 415 -15.73 14.50 1.53
N MET A 416 -15.17 15.51 2.17
CA MET A 416 -15.88 16.58 2.88
C MET A 416 -15.52 17.91 2.23
N ALA A 417 -16.50 18.79 2.09
CA ALA A 417 -16.29 20.11 1.49
C ALA A 417 -17.05 21.21 2.23
N SER A 418 -16.47 22.41 2.28
CA SER A 418 -17.12 23.64 2.74
C SER A 418 -16.65 24.84 1.92
N GLY A 419 -17.47 25.89 1.85
CA GLY A 419 -17.16 27.08 1.06
C GLY A 419 -18.43 27.78 0.54
N PRO A 420 -18.27 28.90 -0.20
CA PRO A 420 -19.39 29.62 -0.78
C PRO A 420 -20.35 28.73 -1.59
N GLY A 421 -21.65 28.81 -1.33
CA GLY A 421 -22.65 28.01 -2.06
C GLY A 421 -22.76 26.53 -1.66
N ILE A 422 -21.89 26.02 -0.78
CA ILE A 422 -22.01 24.64 -0.26
C ILE A 422 -22.93 24.64 0.98
N THR A 423 -24.06 23.92 0.89
CA THR A 423 -25.04 23.85 1.99
C THR A 423 -24.53 22.93 3.12
N PRO A 424 -24.44 23.40 4.38
CA PRO A 424 -24.03 22.56 5.50
C PRO A 424 -24.94 21.34 5.70
N GLY A 425 -24.33 20.18 5.98
CA GLY A 425 -25.06 18.92 6.21
C GLY A 425 -25.66 18.29 4.94
N SER A 426 -25.34 18.81 3.76
CA SER A 426 -25.69 18.16 2.49
C SER A 426 -24.86 16.90 2.24
N SER A 427 -25.27 16.08 1.27
CA SER A 427 -24.59 14.84 0.91
C SER A 427 -24.19 14.85 -0.57
N LEU A 428 -23.07 14.20 -0.87
CA LEU A 428 -22.62 13.94 -2.23
C LEU A 428 -23.11 12.56 -2.68
N PRO A 429 -23.37 12.35 -3.99
CA PRO A 429 -23.59 11.01 -4.51
C PRO A 429 -22.34 10.15 -4.34
N GLU A 430 -22.49 8.83 -4.49
CA GLU A 430 -21.34 7.96 -4.64
C GLU A 430 -20.55 8.35 -5.89
N ALA A 431 -19.23 8.40 -5.75
CA ALA A 431 -18.29 8.94 -6.73
C ALA A 431 -17.02 8.10 -6.78
N HIS A 432 -16.21 8.32 -7.81
CA HIS A 432 -14.90 7.70 -7.97
C HIS A 432 -13.78 8.68 -7.59
N PRO A 433 -12.62 8.19 -7.13
CA PRO A 433 -11.47 9.06 -6.83
C PRO A 433 -11.05 9.95 -8.00
N VAL A 434 -11.24 9.49 -9.25
CA VAL A 434 -10.94 10.27 -10.46
C VAL A 434 -11.84 11.50 -10.64
N ASP A 435 -12.97 11.59 -9.93
CA ASP A 435 -13.90 12.72 -9.98
C ASP A 435 -13.43 13.93 -9.14
N ILE A 436 -12.47 13.71 -8.22
CA ILE A 436 -11.99 14.75 -7.31
C ILE A 436 -11.27 15.87 -8.06
N ALA A 437 -10.38 15.52 -9.00
CA ALA A 437 -9.63 16.50 -9.77
C ALA A 437 -10.55 17.41 -10.63
N PRO A 438 -11.46 16.87 -11.47
CA PRO A 438 -12.48 17.68 -12.16
C PRO A 438 -13.31 18.57 -11.23
N THR A 439 -13.64 18.09 -10.03
CA THR A 439 -14.41 18.84 -9.03
C THR A 439 -13.63 20.05 -8.52
N ILE A 440 -12.35 19.88 -8.18
CA ILE A 440 -11.47 20.99 -7.76
C ILE A 440 -11.31 22.00 -8.88
N LEU A 441 -11.05 21.55 -10.11
CA LEU A 441 -10.90 22.44 -11.27
C LEU A 441 -12.17 23.26 -11.53
N THR A 442 -13.35 22.64 -11.38
CA THR A 442 -14.62 23.35 -11.51
C THR A 442 -14.77 24.47 -10.48
N LEU A 443 -14.40 24.22 -9.21
CA LEU A 443 -14.46 25.23 -8.14
C LEU A 443 -13.51 26.40 -8.38
N MET A 444 -12.36 26.13 -9.00
CA MET A 444 -11.38 27.15 -9.37
C MET A 444 -11.78 27.92 -10.65
N GLY A 445 -12.79 27.46 -11.40
CA GLY A 445 -13.06 27.97 -12.74
C GLY A 445 -11.98 27.59 -13.78
N ALA A 446 -11.16 26.58 -13.47
CA ALA A 446 -10.08 26.10 -14.31
C ALA A 446 -10.58 25.12 -15.39
N PRO A 447 -9.92 25.06 -16.56
CA PRO A 447 -10.28 24.10 -17.59
C PRO A 447 -10.04 22.65 -17.13
N ILE A 448 -10.95 21.75 -17.48
CA ILE A 448 -10.82 20.31 -17.26
C ILE A 448 -10.27 19.68 -18.54
N PRO A 449 -9.10 19.01 -18.51
CA PRO A 449 -8.56 18.37 -19.71
C PRO A 449 -9.45 17.22 -20.22
N ASP A 450 -9.59 17.10 -21.55
CA ASP A 450 -10.45 16.10 -22.20
C ASP A 450 -10.06 14.64 -21.92
N TYR A 451 -8.81 14.40 -21.50
CA TYR A 451 -8.30 13.07 -21.18
C TYR A 451 -8.61 12.63 -19.73
N PHE A 452 -9.29 13.46 -18.93
CA PHE A 452 -9.70 13.06 -17.59
C PHE A 452 -10.91 12.11 -17.67
N ASP A 453 -10.78 10.93 -17.07
CA ASP A 453 -11.89 9.95 -17.01
C ASP A 453 -13.03 10.40 -16.08
N GLY A 454 -12.69 11.11 -15.01
CA GLY A 454 -13.64 11.57 -14.00
C GLY A 454 -14.46 12.78 -14.42
N LYS A 455 -15.55 13.04 -13.70
CA LYS A 455 -16.44 14.18 -13.92
C LYS A 455 -16.61 14.98 -12.63
N SER A 456 -16.86 16.27 -12.77
CA SER A 456 -17.13 17.13 -11.62
C SER A 456 -18.37 16.64 -10.88
N LEU A 457 -18.27 16.56 -9.55
CA LEU A 457 -19.38 16.22 -8.66
C LEU A 457 -20.33 17.40 -8.42
N LEU A 458 -19.93 18.60 -8.87
CA LEU A 458 -20.79 19.76 -8.82
C LEU A 458 -21.73 19.72 -10.01
N THR A 459 -23.00 20.00 -9.75
CA THR A 459 -23.95 20.22 -10.84
C THR A 459 -23.54 21.52 -11.53
N PRO A 460 -23.44 21.60 -12.86
CA PRO A 460 -23.22 22.86 -13.52
C PRO A 460 -24.38 23.80 -13.17
N THR A 461 -24.16 24.74 -12.27
CA THR A 461 -24.96 25.95 -12.20
C THR A 461 -24.64 26.71 -13.47
N LEU A 462 -25.40 26.45 -14.53
CA LEU A 462 -25.54 27.35 -15.67
C LEU A 462 -26.09 28.67 -15.14
N SER A 463 -25.24 29.52 -14.59
CA SER A 463 -25.52 30.95 -14.49
C SER A 463 -25.25 31.55 -15.86
N ILE A 464 -26.22 31.39 -16.77
CA ILE A 464 -26.35 32.31 -17.90
C ILE A 464 -26.90 33.60 -17.28
N SER A 465 -26.01 34.46 -16.80
CA SER A 465 -26.35 35.86 -16.60
C SER A 465 -26.45 36.50 -17.99
N ALA A 466 -27.66 36.88 -18.37
CA ALA A 466 -27.94 37.72 -19.54
C ALA A 466 -27.44 39.15 -19.33
#